data_AF-A0A1W1CI70-F1
#
_entry.id   AF-A0A1W1CI70-F1
#
_cell.length_a   1.000
_cell.length_b   1.000
_cell.length_c   1.000
_cell.angle_alpha   90.00
_cell.angle_beta   90.00
_cell.angle_gamma   90.00
#
_symmetry.space_group_name_H-M   'P 1'
#
loop_
_entity.id
_entity.type
_entity.pdbx_description
1 polymer ?
#
loop_
_entity_poly.entity_id
_entity_poly.type
_entity_poly.pdbx_seq_one_letter_code
_entity_poly.pdbx_strand_id
1 'polypeptide(L)'
;MPTKESVEYEWETLIQRLRNREATTQELQETLALLLKYHAKVPKKLDEKYAELFLLLCNHPNTNKKLIIDFDKALERKNPDSVKAINKALMQGLNARG
;
A
#
# COMPACT_ATOMS: atom_id res chain seq x y z
N MET A 1 -2.41 27.62 1.32
CA MET A 1 -1.11 26.93 1.16
C MET A 1 -1.18 25.64 1.96
N PRO A 2 -0.94 24.47 1.37
CA PRO A 2 -0.85 23.24 2.16
C PRO A 2 0.33 23.36 3.13
N THR A 3 0.13 22.97 4.39
CA THR A 3 1.21 22.92 5.39
C THR A 3 2.22 21.83 4.99
N LYS A 4 3.49 21.99 5.40
CA LYS A 4 4.57 21.03 5.09
C LYS A 4 4.22 19.58 5.46
N GLU A 5 3.45 19.40 6.53
CA GLU A 5 2.90 18.11 6.96
C GLU A 5 1.93 17.47 5.95
N SER A 6 1.18 18.28 5.20
CA SER A 6 0.19 17.77 4.23
C SER A 6 0.87 17.06 3.06
N VAL A 7 2.03 17.55 2.61
CA VAL A 7 2.78 17.03 1.48
C VAL A 7 3.46 15.69 1.80
N GLU A 8 3.90 15.51 3.05
CA GLU A 8 4.50 14.25 3.50
C GLU A 8 3.52 13.08 3.53
N TYR A 9 2.22 13.37 3.59
CA TYR A 9 1.15 12.37 3.60
C TYR A 9 0.45 12.24 2.25
N GLU A 10 0.92 12.92 1.20
CA GLU A 10 0.37 12.75 -0.15
C GLU A 10 0.67 11.35 -0.69
N TRP A 11 -0.24 10.83 -1.50
CA TRP A 11 -0.14 9.50 -2.10
C TRP A 11 1.20 9.31 -2.82
N GLU A 12 1.57 10.25 -3.69
CA GLU A 12 2.81 10.19 -4.46
C GLU A 12 4.04 10.11 -3.56
N THR A 13 4.10 10.93 -2.50
CA THR A 13 5.20 10.90 -1.52
C THR A 13 5.35 9.54 -0.87
N LEU A 14 4.24 8.93 -0.46
CA LEU A 14 4.24 7.62 0.19
C LEU A 14 4.58 6.48 -0.79
N ILE A 15 4.11 6.58 -2.04
CA ILE A 15 4.50 5.64 -3.10
C ILE A 15 6.00 5.73 -3.41
N GLN A 16 6.59 6.93 -3.43
CA GLN A 16 8.04 7.08 -3.61
C GLN A 16 8.83 6.42 -2.48
N ARG A 17 8.34 6.46 -1.23
CA ARG A 17 8.94 5.71 -0.12
C ARG A 17 8.87 4.19 -0.34
N LEU A 18 7.74 3.67 -0.84
CA LEU A 18 7.62 2.26 -1.21
C LEU A 18 8.48 1.86 -2.43
N ARG A 19 8.81 2.79 -3.32
CA ARG A 19 9.72 2.55 -4.45
C ARG A 19 11.19 2.54 -4.04
N ASN A 20 11.53 3.17 -2.91
CA ASN A 20 12.90 3.19 -2.41
C ASN A 20 13.30 1.80 -1.91
N ARG A 21 14.05 1.06 -2.72
CA ARG A 21 14.53 -0.30 -2.41
C ARG A 21 15.42 -0.40 -1.17
N GLU A 22 16.00 0.72 -0.73
CA GLU A 22 16.82 0.80 0.48
C GLU A 22 15.98 1.03 1.75
N ALA A 23 14.68 1.32 1.61
CA ALA A 23 13.79 1.52 2.74
C ALA A 23 13.76 0.29 3.63
N THR A 24 14.00 0.50 4.92
CA THR A 24 13.97 -0.53 5.95
C THR A 24 12.56 -1.06 6.15
N THR A 25 12.42 -2.25 6.72
CA THR A 25 11.11 -2.81 7.06
C THR A 25 10.29 -1.88 7.96
N GLN A 26 10.95 -1.13 8.86
CA GLN A 26 10.28 -0.15 9.72
C GLN A 26 9.73 1.04 8.92
N GLU A 27 10.52 1.62 8.01
CA GLU A 27 10.06 2.72 7.15
C GLU A 27 8.89 2.29 6.25
N LEU A 28 8.90 1.04 5.77
CA LEU A 28 7.77 0.48 5.03
C LEU A 28 6.52 0.36 5.92
N GLN A 29 6.67 -0.12 7.16
CA GLN A 29 5.56 -0.18 8.12
C GLN A 29 4.94 1.19 8.39
N GLU A 30 5.78 2.20 8.63
CA GLU A 30 5.35 3.58 8.84
C GLU A 30 4.64 4.13 7.61
N THR A 31 5.20 3.89 6.42
CA THR A 31 4.60 4.32 5.14
C THR A 31 3.24 3.68 4.91
N LEU A 32 3.11 2.37 5.17
CA LEU A 32 1.84 1.65 5.06
C LEU A 32 0.81 2.11 6.10
N ALA A 33 1.26 2.46 7.31
CA ALA A 33 0.38 3.03 8.33
C ALA A 33 -0.17 4.41 7.90
N LEU A 34 0.66 5.25 7.27
CA LEU A 34 0.24 6.54 6.71
C LEU A 34 -0.74 6.35 5.55
N LEU A 35 -0.48 5.40 4.66
CA LEU A 35 -1.41 5.02 3.59
C LEU A 35 -2.76 4.56 4.17
N LEU A 36 -2.75 3.74 5.22
CA LEU A 36 -3.98 3.29 5.89
C LEU A 36 -4.73 4.42 6.63
N LYS A 37 -4.02 5.46 7.04
CA LYS A 37 -4.59 6.60 7.76
C LYS A 37 -5.22 7.61 6.81
N TYR A 38 -4.53 7.95 5.73
CA TYR A 38 -4.93 9.05 4.83
C TYR A 38 -5.52 8.58 3.50
N HIS A 39 -5.14 7.40 3.03
CA HIS A 39 -5.48 6.88 1.70
C HIS A 39 -6.08 5.48 1.74
N ALA A 40 -6.81 5.11 2.80
CA ALA A 40 -7.41 3.78 2.90
C ALA A 40 -8.78 3.67 2.23
N LYS A 41 -9.24 4.67 1.48
CA LYS A 41 -10.57 4.65 0.87
C LYS A 41 -10.45 4.03 -0.52
N VAL A 42 -10.71 2.73 -0.60
CA VAL A 42 -10.61 1.95 -1.84
C VAL A 42 -11.95 2.04 -2.59
N PRO A 43 -11.97 2.57 -3.82
CA PRO A 43 -13.18 2.58 -4.64
C PRO A 43 -13.70 1.15 -4.90
N LYS A 44 -15.02 0.99 -5.11
CA LYS A 44 -15.65 -0.33 -5.38
C LYS A 44 -15.02 -1.09 -6.54
N LYS A 45 -14.52 -0.35 -7.53
CA LYS A 45 -13.59 -0.86 -8.54
C LYS A 45 -12.21 -0.41 -8.12
N LEU A 46 -11.32 -1.35 -7.87
CA LEU A 46 -9.93 -1.05 -7.61
C LEU A 46 -9.37 -0.27 -8.81
N ASP A 47 -8.78 0.88 -8.54
CA ASP A 47 -8.10 1.68 -9.55
C ASP A 47 -6.64 1.23 -9.69
N GLU A 48 -5.98 1.74 -10.74
CA GLU A 48 -4.58 1.42 -11.05
C GLU A 48 -3.62 1.78 -9.92
N LYS A 49 -3.99 2.76 -9.07
CA LYS A 49 -3.16 3.22 -7.95
C LYS A 49 -2.97 2.13 -6.90
N TYR A 50 -4.05 1.50 -6.46
CA TYR A 50 -3.90 0.40 -5.49
C TYR A 50 -3.26 -0.84 -6.11
N ALA A 51 -3.48 -1.10 -7.40
CA ALA A 51 -2.78 -2.19 -8.09
C ALA A 51 -1.26 -1.96 -8.10
N GLU A 52 -0.82 -0.73 -8.41
CA GLU A 52 0.59 -0.34 -8.32
C GLU A 52 1.13 -0.49 -6.90
N LEU A 53 0.39 -0.01 -5.89
CA LEU A 53 0.80 -0.13 -4.50
C LEU A 53 1.02 -1.59 -4.08
N PHE A 54 0.11 -2.50 -4.43
CA PHE A 54 0.30 -3.92 -4.14
C PHE A 54 1.48 -4.52 -4.89
N LEU A 55 1.69 -4.12 -6.15
CA LEU A 55 2.84 -4.55 -6.94
C LEU A 55 4.16 -4.12 -6.29
N LEU A 56 4.27 -2.86 -5.88
CA LEU A 56 5.45 -2.31 -5.21
C LEU A 56 5.69 -3.03 -3.88
N LEU A 57 4.65 -3.14 -3.05
CA LEU A 57 4.76 -3.77 -1.73
C LEU A 57 5.22 -5.23 -1.84
N CYS A 58 4.60 -6.01 -2.73
CA CYS A 58 4.90 -7.45 -2.89
C CYS A 58 6.31 -7.71 -3.43
N ASN A 59 6.84 -6.80 -4.26
CA ASN A 59 8.16 -6.93 -4.88
C ASN A 59 9.29 -6.21 -4.13
N HIS A 60 8.97 -5.50 -3.04
CA HIS A 60 9.96 -4.77 -2.29
C HIS A 60 10.93 -5.73 -1.56
N PRO A 61 12.26 -5.53 -1.65
CA PRO A 61 13.25 -6.46 -1.08
C PRO A 61 13.15 -6.59 0.44
N ASN A 62 12.80 -5.50 1.13
CA ASN A 62 12.68 -5.45 2.59
C ASN A 62 11.26 -5.73 3.10
N THR A 63 10.36 -6.18 2.22
CA THR A 63 9.02 -6.64 2.60
C THR A 63 9.02 -8.13 2.91
N ASN A 64 8.22 -8.51 3.91
CA ASN A 64 7.96 -9.90 4.28
C ASN A 64 6.46 -10.24 4.23
N LYS A 65 6.16 -11.55 4.28
CA LYS A 65 4.78 -12.05 4.24
C LYS A 65 3.88 -11.45 5.33
N LYS A 66 4.44 -11.23 6.53
CA LYS A 66 3.69 -10.66 7.65
C LYS A 66 3.23 -9.23 7.34
N LEU A 67 4.13 -8.39 6.82
CA LEU A 67 3.83 -7.01 6.45
C LEU A 67 2.70 -6.92 5.42
N ILE A 68 2.78 -7.76 4.38
CA ILE A 68 1.77 -7.82 3.32
C ILE A 68 0.40 -8.20 3.89
N ILE A 69 0.34 -9.28 4.69
CA ILE A 69 -0.91 -9.78 5.27
C ILE A 69 -1.51 -8.78 6.26
N ASP A 70 -0.68 -8.14 7.09
CA ASP A 70 -1.16 -7.18 8.08
C ASP A 70 -1.73 -5.93 7.39
N PHE A 71 -1.10 -5.47 6.31
CA PHE A 71 -1.61 -4.36 5.50
C PHE A 71 -2.92 -4.72 4.77
N ASP A 72 -2.94 -5.87 4.09
CA ASP A 72 -4.12 -6.37 3.37
C ASP A 72 -5.35 -6.45 4.29
N LYS A 73 -5.22 -7.14 5.43
CA LYS A 73 -6.29 -7.24 6.44
C LYS A 73 -6.75 -5.87 6.95
N ALA A 74 -5.83 -4.94 7.15
CA ALA A 74 -6.17 -3.60 7.60
C ALA A 74 -6.94 -2.82 6.53
N LEU A 75 -6.57 -2.98 5.26
CA LEU A 75 -7.26 -2.36 4.13
C LEU A 75 -8.65 -2.97 3.91
N GLU A 76 -8.78 -4.29 3.97
CA GLU A 76 -10.08 -5.00 3.87
C GLU A 76 -11.05 -4.57 4.97
N ARG A 77 -10.60 -4.49 6.22
CA ARG A 77 -11.43 -4.05 7.37
C ARG A 77 -12.01 -2.66 7.17
N LYS A 78 -11.27 -1.76 6.52
CA LYS A 78 -11.72 -0.40 6.20
C LYS A 78 -12.61 -0.35 4.96
N ASN A 79 -12.57 -1.38 4.09
CA ASN A 79 -13.25 -1.42 2.81
C ASN A 79 -13.96 -2.77 2.58
N PRO A 80 -14.97 -3.11 3.40
CA PRO A 80 -15.67 -4.39 3.31
C PRO A 80 -16.31 -4.63 1.93
N ASP A 81 -16.73 -3.57 1.25
CA ASP A 81 -17.33 -3.64 -0.10
C ASP A 81 -16.31 -3.88 -1.22
N SER A 82 -15.01 -3.64 -0.96
CA SER A 82 -13.94 -3.70 -1.97
C SER A 82 -13.02 -4.91 -1.78
N VAL A 83 -13.32 -5.82 -0.84
CA VAL A 83 -12.52 -7.02 -0.50
C VAL A 83 -12.14 -7.84 -1.73
N LYS A 84 -13.08 -8.10 -2.65
CA LYS A 84 -12.80 -8.85 -3.87
C LYS A 84 -11.76 -8.16 -4.76
N ALA A 85 -11.82 -6.84 -4.83
CA ALA A 85 -10.95 -6.06 -5.68
C ALA A 85 -9.54 -5.94 -5.06
N ILE A 86 -9.47 -5.76 -3.73
CA ILE A 86 -8.23 -5.78 -2.93
C ILE A 86 -7.51 -7.13 -3.10
N ASN A 87 -8.22 -8.24 -2.88
CA ASN A 87 -7.65 -9.58 -3.05
C ASN A 87 -7.12 -9.82 -4.46
N LYS A 88 -7.84 -9.35 -5.49
CA LYS A 88 -7.37 -9.45 -6.88
C LYS A 88 -6.05 -8.71 -7.09
N ALA A 89 -5.92 -7.49 -6.54
CA ALA A 89 -4.70 -6.69 -6.61
C ALA A 89 -3.53 -7.37 -5.91
N LEU A 90 -3.79 -7.89 -4.70
CA LEU A 90 -2.80 -8.63 -3.93
C LEU A 90 -2.31 -9.86 -4.69
N MET A 91 -3.22 -10.66 -5.25
CA MET A 91 -2.85 -11.81 -6.07
C MET A 91 -2.00 -11.42 -7.29
N GLN A 92 -2.31 -10.29 -7.95
CA GLN A 92 -1.49 -9.79 -9.05
C GLN A 92 -0.08 -9.42 -8.58
N GLY A 93 0.05 -8.73 -7.44
CA GLY A 93 1.34 -8.37 -6.86
C GLY A 93 2.16 -9.60 -6.44
N LEU A 94 1.51 -10.61 -5.85
CA LEU A 94 2.15 -11.88 -5.46
C LEU A 94 2.57 -12.71 -6.68
N ASN A 95 1.75 -12.77 -7.74
CA ASN A 95 2.08 -13.52 -8.95
C ASN A 95 3.17 -12.82 -9.78
N ALA A 96 3.29 -11.49 -9.68
CA ALA A 96 4.39 -10.75 -10.28
C ALA A 96 5.71 -10.95 -9.52
N ARG A 97 5.64 -11.44 -8.27
CA ARG A 97 6.78 -11.74 -7.42
C ARG A 97 7.38 -13.10 -7.79
N GLY A 98 8.02 -13.15 -8.96
CA GLY A 98 8.87 -14.24 -9.46
C GLY A 98 8.38 -15.64 -9.10
#